data_AF-G4YJK9-F1
#
_entry.id   AF-G4YJK9-F1
#
_cell.length_a   1.000
_cell.length_b   1.000
_cell.length_c   1.000
_cell.angle_alpha   90.00
_cell.angle_beta   90.00
_cell.angle_gamma   90.00
#
_symmetry.space_group_name_H-M   'P 1'
#
loop_
_entity.id
_entity.type
_entity.pdbx_description
1 polymer ?
#
loop_
_entity_poly.entity_id
_entity_poly.type
_entity_poly.pdbx_seq_one_letter_code
_entity_poly.pdbx_strand_id
1 'polypeptide(L)'
;MTQSLRAGVRNMSSATEQEAKEQMHRWTTISKGMIALTSVYTVYAIGDHLSHEHHEKDTPAYPYLKMRTKPFPWPESNCDLLDFDCKAKARAAKKALE
;
A
#
# COMPACT_ATOMS: atom_id res chain seq x y z
N MET A 1 13.08 2.93 -71.08
CA MET A 1 12.12 2.65 -69.98
C MET A 1 12.57 3.43 -68.75
N THR A 2 11.86 4.49 -68.39
CA THR A 2 12.16 5.30 -67.20
C THR A 2 11.39 4.72 -66.01
N GLN A 3 12.08 3.99 -65.14
CA GLN A 3 11.51 3.40 -63.94
C GLN A 3 11.35 4.49 -62.88
N SER A 4 10.10 4.80 -62.52
CA SER A 4 9.77 5.80 -61.50
C SER A 4 10.22 5.29 -60.12
N LEU A 5 11.25 5.93 -59.56
CA LEU A 5 11.66 5.75 -58.16
C LEU A 5 10.68 6.50 -57.25
N ARG A 6 9.46 5.96 -57.08
CA ARG A 6 8.65 6.35 -55.92
C ARG A 6 9.31 5.76 -54.69
N ALA A 7 10.17 6.56 -54.05
CA ALA A 7 10.71 6.25 -52.74
C ALA A 7 9.52 6.01 -51.79
N GLY A 8 9.33 4.74 -51.39
CA GLY A 8 8.35 4.41 -50.36
C GLY A 8 8.70 5.17 -49.10
N VAL A 9 7.77 6.01 -48.62
CA VAL A 9 7.93 6.73 -47.36
C VAL A 9 7.99 5.68 -46.25
N ARG A 10 9.18 5.48 -45.68
CA ARG A 10 9.35 4.68 -44.48
C ARG A 10 8.73 5.49 -43.34
N ASN A 11 7.50 5.14 -42.94
CA ASN A 11 6.89 5.68 -41.75
C ASN A 11 7.78 5.33 -40.55
N MET A 12 8.52 6.32 -40.04
CA MET A 12 9.44 6.20 -38.89
C MET A 12 8.71 6.11 -37.54
N SER A 13 7.41 5.78 -37.54
CA SER A 13 6.63 5.53 -36.33
C SER A 13 6.77 4.07 -35.94
N SER A 14 7.15 3.78 -34.69
CA SER A 14 7.34 2.40 -34.21
C SER A 14 6.05 1.58 -34.15
N ALA A 15 4.89 2.19 -34.41
CA ALA A 15 3.58 1.55 -34.52
C ALA A 15 2.64 2.36 -35.41
N THR A 16 1.75 1.68 -36.12
CA THR A 16 0.60 2.26 -36.82
C THR A 16 -0.49 2.69 -35.83
N GLU A 17 -1.39 3.57 -36.26
CA GLU A 17 -2.53 4.00 -35.43
C GLU A 17 -3.41 2.80 -34.98
N GLN A 18 -3.58 1.81 -35.85
CA GLN A 18 -4.32 0.59 -35.52
C GLN A 18 -3.61 -0.23 -34.44
N GLU A 19 -2.30 -0.46 -34.59
CA GLU A 19 -1.51 -1.17 -33.57
C GLU A 19 -1.54 -0.45 -32.21
N ALA A 20 -1.49 0.89 -32.20
CA ALA A 20 -1.59 1.67 -30.98
C ALA A 20 -2.96 1.48 -30.27
N LYS A 21 -4.06 1.46 -31.03
CA LYS A 21 -5.41 1.21 -30.49
C LYS A 21 -5.53 -0.21 -29.91
N GLU A 22 -4.95 -1.20 -30.58
CA GLU A 22 -4.95 -2.59 -30.10
C GLU A 22 -4.14 -2.76 -28.81
N GLN A 23 -2.95 -2.14 -28.73
CA GLN A 23 -2.12 -2.15 -27.53
C GLN A 23 -2.86 -1.50 -26.34
N MET A 24 -3.46 -0.33 -26.56
CA MET A 24 -4.28 0.36 -25.57
C MET A 24 -5.43 -0.51 -25.06
N HIS A 25 -6.19 -1.12 -25.97
CA HIS A 25 -7.33 -1.97 -25.62
C HIS A 25 -6.89 -3.20 -24.82
N ARG A 26 -5.79 -3.85 -25.23
CA ARG A 26 -5.23 -5.01 -24.54
C ARG A 26 -4.85 -4.69 -23.10
N TRP A 27 -4.04 -3.65 -22.89
CA TRP A 27 -3.58 -3.30 -21.55
C TRP A 27 -4.71 -2.80 -20.67
N THR A 28 -5.66 -2.05 -21.22
CA THR A 28 -6.88 -1.64 -20.48
C THR A 28 -7.67 -2.86 -20.00
N THR A 29 -7.80 -3.88 -20.84
CA THR A 29 -8.53 -5.11 -20.50
C THR A 29 -7.81 -5.89 -19.40
N ILE A 30 -6.48 -6.04 -19.51
CA ILE A 30 -5.66 -6.69 -18.49
C ILE A 30 -5.76 -5.94 -17.16
N SER A 31 -5.63 -4.61 -17.18
CA SER A 31 -5.74 -3.78 -15.97
C SER A 31 -7.10 -3.93 -15.30
N LYS A 32 -8.20 -3.97 -16.06
CA LYS A 32 -9.54 -4.23 -15.50
C LYS A 32 -9.62 -5.59 -14.81
N GLY A 33 -9.02 -6.62 -15.40
CA GLY A 33 -8.91 -7.95 -14.77
C GLY A 33 -8.12 -7.92 -13.46
N MET A 34 -6.98 -7.22 -13.44
CA MET A 34 -6.15 -7.08 -12.23
C MET A 34 -6.84 -6.27 -11.13
N ILE A 35 -7.60 -5.23 -11.49
CA ILE A 35 -8.42 -4.47 -10.53
C ILE A 35 -9.46 -5.39 -9.87
N ALA A 36 -10.14 -6.22 -10.64
CA ALA A 36 -11.10 -7.18 -10.09
C ALA A 36 -10.42 -8.16 -9.11
N LEU A 37 -9.28 -8.74 -9.50
CA LEU A 37 -8.54 -9.66 -8.63
C LEU A 37 -8.08 -8.99 -7.33
N THR A 38 -7.45 -7.81 -7.43
CA THR A 38 -6.96 -7.08 -6.26
C THR A 38 -8.10 -6.63 -5.34
N SER A 39 -9.27 -6.28 -5.89
CA SER A 39 -10.44 -5.94 -5.08
C SER A 39 -10.94 -7.12 -4.24
N VAL A 40 -10.99 -8.34 -4.81
CA VAL A 40 -11.41 -9.55 -4.08
C VAL A 40 -10.43 -9.86 -2.96
N TYR A 41 -9.13 -9.82 -3.26
CA TYR A 41 -8.09 -10.04 -2.25
C TYR A 41 -8.14 -8.98 -1.14
N THR A 42 -8.41 -7.72 -1.48
CA THR A 42 -8.53 -6.64 -0.50
C THR A 42 -9.67 -6.90 0.49
N VAL A 43 -10.85 -7.31 0.00
CA VAL A 43 -11.99 -7.65 0.89
C VAL A 43 -11.64 -8.80 1.83
N TYR A 44 -10.98 -9.84 1.31
CA TYR A 44 -10.49 -10.95 2.15
C TYR A 44 -9.50 -10.47 3.22
N ALA A 45 -8.49 -9.69 2.83
CA ALA A 45 -7.47 -9.19 3.74
C ALA A 45 -8.06 -8.25 4.82
N ILE A 46 -9.05 -7.43 4.48
CA ILE A 46 -9.78 -6.61 5.46
C ILE A 46 -10.54 -7.51 6.44
N GLY A 47 -11.23 -8.54 5.96
CA GLY A 47 -11.95 -9.48 6.81
C GLY A 47 -11.04 -10.19 7.82
N ASP A 48 -9.88 -10.63 7.37
CA ASP A 48 -8.84 -11.22 8.22
C ASP A 48 -8.25 -10.20 9.21
N HIS A 49 -7.89 -9.02 8.73
CA HIS A 49 -7.28 -7.98 9.56
C HIS A 49 -8.22 -7.46 10.67
N LEU A 50 -9.53 -7.42 10.42
CA LEU A 50 -10.50 -6.99 11.43
C LEU A 50 -10.89 -8.09 12.42
N SER A 51 -10.56 -9.35 12.13
CA SER A 51 -11.00 -10.50 12.93
C SER A 51 -9.89 -11.17 13.76
N HIS A 52 -8.61 -10.91 13.47
CA HIS A 52 -7.52 -11.51 14.24
C HIS A 52 -7.33 -10.82 15.59
N GLU A 53 -7.03 -11.61 16.63
CA GLU A 53 -6.69 -11.07 17.94
C GLU A 53 -5.28 -10.48 17.94
N HIS A 54 -5.12 -9.26 18.46
CA HIS A 54 -3.81 -8.71 18.76
C HIS A 54 -3.23 -9.43 19.99
N HIS A 55 -2.24 -10.30 19.76
CA HIS A 55 -1.56 -11.13 20.77
C HIS A 55 -0.77 -10.36 21.86
N GLU A 56 -0.96 -9.05 22.03
CA GLU A 56 -0.20 -8.27 23.02
C GLU A 56 -0.53 -8.62 24.47
N LYS A 57 -1.71 -9.19 24.75
CA LYS A 57 -2.21 -9.35 26.13
C LYS A 57 -1.43 -10.34 26.98
N ASP A 58 -0.74 -11.30 26.39
CA ASP A 58 -0.11 -12.42 27.11
C ASP A 58 1.41 -12.47 27.01
N THR A 59 2.05 -11.47 26.38
CA THR A 59 3.52 -11.43 26.32
C THR A 59 4.10 -11.10 27.70
N PRO A 60 4.92 -11.98 28.31
CA PRO A 60 5.57 -11.67 29.57
C PRO A 60 6.45 -10.41 29.42
N ALA A 61 6.58 -9.63 30.48
CA ALA A 61 7.41 -8.43 30.52
C ALA A 61 8.90 -8.81 30.55
N TYR A 62 9.42 -9.26 29.40
CA TYR A 62 10.83 -9.59 29.28
C TYR A 62 11.69 -8.33 29.35
N PRO A 63 12.88 -8.37 29.98
CA PRO A 63 13.75 -7.20 30.13
C PRO A 63 14.19 -6.54 28.82
N TYR A 64 14.16 -7.30 27.71
CA TYR A 64 14.51 -6.83 26.38
C TYR A 64 13.36 -6.22 25.59
N LEU A 65 12.12 -6.37 26.07
CA LEU A 65 10.96 -5.73 25.47
C LEU A 65 10.73 -4.35 26.10
N LYS A 66 10.18 -3.43 25.31
CA LYS A 66 9.88 -2.04 25.73
C LYS A 66 11.06 -1.37 26.46
N MET A 67 12.30 -1.67 26.08
CA MET A 67 13.50 -1.02 26.62
C MET A 67 13.45 0.49 26.37
N ARG A 68 13.69 1.28 27.42
CA ARG A 68 13.75 2.74 27.38
C ARG A 68 14.94 3.25 28.18
N THR A 69 15.95 3.77 27.48
CA THR A 69 17.08 4.49 28.10
C THR A 69 16.88 6.00 28.11
N LYS A 70 15.98 6.51 27.25
CA LYS A 70 15.59 7.92 27.16
C LYS A 70 14.09 8.00 26.84
N PRO A 71 13.36 8.98 27.41
CA PRO A 71 11.97 9.23 27.03
C PRO A 71 11.86 9.68 25.57
N PHE A 72 10.75 9.32 24.94
CA PHE A 72 10.43 9.82 23.61
C PHE A 72 10.08 11.32 23.62
N PRO A 73 10.25 12.03 22.49
CA PRO A 73 10.07 13.49 22.43
C PRO A 73 8.60 13.95 22.33
N TRP A 74 7.62 13.05 22.43
CA TRP A 74 6.19 13.38 22.40
C TRP A 74 5.56 13.29 23.81
N PRO A 75 4.34 13.84 24.02
CA PRO A 75 3.74 13.96 25.36
C PRO A 75 3.58 12.62 26.09
N GLU A 76 3.10 11.58 25.41
CA GLU A 76 3.03 10.22 25.97
C GLU A 76 4.39 9.52 25.82
N SER A 77 5.41 10.02 26.51
CA SER A 77 6.83 9.68 26.28
C SER A 77 7.21 8.20 26.49
N ASN A 78 6.33 7.42 27.12
CA ASN A 78 6.50 5.97 27.33
C ASN A 78 5.82 5.10 26.25
N CYS A 79 4.97 5.67 25.40
CA CYS A 79 4.30 4.95 24.32
C CYS A 79 5.09 5.08 23.02
N ASP A 80 5.15 4.03 22.19
CA ASP A 80 5.80 4.08 20.87
C ASP A 80 5.06 5.03 19.90
N LEU A 81 5.70 5.36 18.77
CA LEU A 81 5.17 6.32 17.80
C LEU A 81 3.78 5.92 17.26
N LEU A 82 3.58 4.64 16.95
CA LEU A 82 2.34 4.11 16.38
C LEU A 82 1.51 3.29 17.38
N ASP A 83 1.86 3.33 18.67
CA ASP A 83 1.14 2.64 19.74
C ASP A 83 -0.04 3.52 20.20
N PHE A 84 -1.10 3.49 19.40
CA PHE A 84 -2.31 4.30 19.63
C PHE A 84 -3.04 3.89 20.90
N ASP A 85 -3.03 2.60 21.25
CA ASP A 85 -3.68 2.07 22.43
C ASP A 85 -2.98 2.52 23.72
N CYS A 86 -1.65 2.47 23.78
CA CYS A 86 -0.90 3.03 24.90
C CYS A 86 -1.19 4.52 25.06
N LYS A 87 -1.19 5.28 23.95
CA LYS A 87 -1.49 6.72 23.99
C LYS A 87 -2.89 7.01 24.49
N ALA A 88 -3.90 6.25 24.04
CA ALA A 88 -5.27 6.39 24.51
C ALA A 88 -5.38 6.12 26.02
N LYS A 89 -4.77 5.04 26.51
CA LYS A 89 -4.72 4.69 27.94
C LYS A 89 -4.00 5.76 28.77
N ALA A 90 -2.83 6.22 28.32
CA ALA A 90 -2.06 7.26 29.01
C ALA A 90 -2.86 8.57 29.13
N ARG A 91 -3.55 8.98 28.07
CA ARG A 91 -4.42 10.16 28.09
C ARG A 91 -5.64 10.00 29.00
N ALA A 92 -6.27 8.82 28.98
CA ALA A 92 -7.40 8.53 29.86
C ALA A 92 -6.97 8.53 31.34
N ALA A 93 -5.82 7.92 31.66
CA ALA A 93 -5.24 7.93 32.99
C ALA A 93 -4.91 9.36 33.45
N LYS A 94 -4.32 10.18 32.59
CA LYS A 94 -4.06 11.60 32.89
C LYS A 94 -5.35 12.35 33.23
N LYS A 95 -6.40 12.21 32.41
CA LYS A 95 -7.70 12.86 32.64
C LYS A 95 -8.38 12.39 33.94
N ALA A 96 -8.18 11.14 34.35
CA ALA A 96 -8.76 10.61 35.58
C ALA A 96 -8.06 11.13 36.85
N LEU A 97 -6.87 11.73 36.70
CA LEU A 97 -6.08 12.33 37.78
C LEU A 97 -6.22 13.86 37.85
N GLU A 98 -6.91 14.47 36.88
CA GLU A 98 -7.28 15.90 36.83
C GLU A 98 -8.63 16.14 37.50
#